data_AF-A0A1C0VQ54-F1
#
_entry.id   AF-A0A1C0VQ54-F1
#
_cell.length_a   1.000
_cell.length_b   1.000
_cell.length_c   1.000
_cell.angle_alpha   90.00
_cell.angle_beta   90.00
_cell.angle_gamma   90.00
#
_symmetry.space_group_name_H-M   'P 1'
#
loop_
_entity.id
_entity.type
_entity.pdbx_description
1 polymer ?
#
loop_
_entity_poly.entity_id
_entity_poly.type
_entity_poly.pdbx_seq_one_letter_code
_entity_poly.pdbx_strand_id
1 'polypeptide(L)'
;MSKIIYDVIQRFEVEDGIPRLLSTNIQVIQGGEDLLSLATTMLAQLGFYEKFEENRTSQYIGYKFKNPKKGAKRYQLIITPRKEGLCVAISKDILEGDTLNLEYFYGNDAHYDVYWSTLGRVWILPSKENIFWQSIQTRYPNLLEIAETTGSLILNKRDELEYHLGDIGENSDFPEIKVENIIDSPEKFDVNSLGSSDSYVVVNDDSLFPYSWQVYITSTEVLKEFIGYFAKILMEQC
;
A
#
# COMPACT_ATOMS: atom_id res chain seq x y z
N MET A 1 36.76 7.65 7.38
CA MET A 1 35.64 7.07 8.16
C MET A 1 34.58 8.15 8.30
N SER A 2 33.39 7.95 7.74
CA SER A 2 32.27 8.88 7.94
C SER A 2 31.75 8.74 9.37
N LYS A 3 31.64 9.86 10.09
CA LYS A 3 31.02 9.88 11.42
C LYS A 3 29.50 9.79 11.25
N ILE A 4 28.86 8.97 12.07
CA ILE A 4 27.40 8.94 12.19
C ILE A 4 27.03 9.75 13.45
N ILE A 5 26.14 10.72 13.29
CA ILE A 5 25.62 11.58 14.35
C ILE A 5 24.13 11.28 14.49
N TYR A 6 23.68 11.05 15.71
CA TYR A 6 22.26 10.83 16.01
C TYR A 6 21.77 11.89 17.01
N ASP A 7 20.54 12.33 16.82
CA ASP A 7 19.76 13.01 17.85
C ASP A 7 18.94 11.96 18.58
N VAL A 8 19.09 11.93 19.90
CA VAL A 8 18.39 10.97 20.75
C VAL A 8 17.43 11.75 21.65
N ILE A 9 16.13 11.53 21.44
CA ILE A 9 15.07 12.09 22.28
C ILE A 9 14.53 10.97 23.16
N GLN A 10 14.84 11.04 24.45
CA GLN A 10 14.28 10.14 25.46
C GLN A 10 13.17 10.85 26.22
N ARG A 11 12.03 10.18 26.34
CA ARG A 11 10.91 10.66 27.15
C ARG A 11 10.80 9.80 28.38
N PHE A 12 10.82 10.45 29.52
CA PHE A 12 10.57 9.82 30.81
C PHE A 12 9.24 10.31 31.36
N GLU A 13 8.44 9.39 31.87
CA GLU A 13 7.37 9.69 32.79
C GLU A 13 7.93 9.63 34.21
N VAL A 14 7.53 10.55 35.08
CA VAL A 14 7.89 10.48 36.49
C VAL A 14 6.62 10.30 37.29
N GLU A 15 6.44 9.09 37.83
CA GLU A 15 5.33 8.73 38.70
C GLU A 15 5.91 8.39 40.08
N ASP A 16 5.40 9.01 41.15
CA ASP A 16 5.90 8.86 42.53
C ASP A 16 7.42 9.08 42.69
N GLY A 17 7.99 9.97 41.88
CA GLY A 17 9.43 10.26 41.90
C GLY A 17 10.31 9.22 41.20
N ILE A 18 9.72 8.20 40.59
CA ILE A 18 10.42 7.15 39.84
C ILE A 18 10.36 7.48 38.34
N PRO A 19 11.49 7.78 37.67
CA PRO A 19 11.51 7.98 36.23
C PRO A 19 11.36 6.64 35.50
N ARG A 20 10.34 6.54 34.63
CA ARG A 20 10.12 5.43 33.69
C ARG A 20 10.33 5.93 32.27
N LEU A 21 11.24 5.27 31.54
CA LEU A 21 11.45 5.57 30.12
C LEU A 21 10.21 5.12 29.32
N LEU A 22 9.50 6.07 28.73
CA LEU A 22 8.34 5.82 27.88
C LEU A 22 8.76 5.49 26.44
N SER A 23 9.70 6.27 25.91
CA SER A 23 10.11 6.15 24.51
C SER A 23 11.50 6.70 24.29
N THR A 24 12.24 6.07 23.38
CA THR A 24 13.46 6.62 22.80
C THR A 24 13.23 6.80 21.31
N ASN A 25 13.43 8.02 20.80
CA ASN A 25 13.50 8.28 19.37
C ASN A 25 14.97 8.57 19.01
N ILE A 26 15.43 7.95 17.93
CA ILE A 26 16.78 8.11 17.41
C ILE A 26 16.62 8.62 15.97
N GLN A 27 17.09 9.82 15.72
CA GLN A 27 17.14 10.41 14.39
C GLN A 27 18.58 10.48 13.94
N VAL A 28 18.91 10.00 12.74
CA VAL A 28 20.24 10.24 12.17
C VAL A 28 20.31 11.69 11.70
N ILE A 29 21.27 12.45 12.23
CA ILE A 29 21.56 13.84 11.83
C ILE A 29 22.56 13.86 10.66
N GLN A 30 23.52 12.92 10.66
CA GLN A 30 24.57 12.88 9.66
C GLN A 30 25.18 11.48 9.55
N GLY A 31 25.41 10.98 8.34
CA GLY A 31 26.14 9.73 8.08
C GLY A 31 25.23 8.49 8.09
N GLY A 32 25.10 7.83 6.94
CA GLY A 32 24.13 6.76 6.73
C GLY A 32 22.76 7.35 6.42
N GLU A 33 22.26 7.14 5.21
CA GLU A 33 20.95 7.66 4.82
C GLU A 33 19.88 6.73 5.39
N ASP A 34 19.32 7.07 6.57
CA ASP A 34 18.11 6.40 7.03
C ASP A 34 16.92 6.78 6.13
N LEU A 35 15.90 5.91 6.05
CA LEU A 35 14.77 6.11 5.14
C LEU A 35 14.05 7.44 5.37
N LEU A 36 14.03 7.93 6.61
CA LEU A 36 13.44 9.22 6.97
C LEU A 36 14.23 10.39 6.36
N SER A 37 15.56 10.39 6.50
CA SER A 37 16.45 11.42 5.96
C SER A 37 16.41 11.43 4.44
N LEU A 38 16.41 10.25 3.82
CA LEU A 38 16.24 10.10 2.37
C LEU A 38 14.90 10.69 1.91
N ALA A 39 13.79 10.28 2.52
CA ALA A 39 12.46 10.76 2.14
C ALA A 39 12.34 12.28 2.30
N THR A 40 12.85 12.81 3.42
CA THR A 40 12.85 14.26 3.71
C THR A 40 13.64 15.02 2.66
N THR A 41 14.83 14.51 2.28
CA THR A 41 15.68 15.12 1.26
C THR A 41 14.99 15.11 -0.11
N MET A 42 14.39 13.99 -0.49
CA MET A 42 13.66 13.87 -1.77
C MET A 42 12.48 14.84 -1.84
N LEU A 43 11.65 14.89 -0.80
CA LEU A 43 10.48 15.76 -0.75
C LEU A 43 10.88 17.24 -0.80
N ALA A 44 11.95 17.63 -0.11
CA ALA A 44 12.49 18.98 -0.16
C ALA A 44 12.97 19.36 -1.58
N GLN A 45 13.68 18.45 -2.26
CA GLN A 45 14.11 18.65 -3.65
C GLN A 45 12.95 18.77 -4.63
N LEU A 46 11.85 18.06 -4.37
CA LEU A 46 10.61 18.10 -5.16
C LEU A 46 9.73 19.34 -4.83
N GLY A 47 10.16 20.20 -3.91
CA GLY A 47 9.46 21.44 -3.58
C GLY A 47 8.33 21.29 -2.57
N PHE A 48 8.21 20.14 -1.93
CA PHE A 48 7.37 19.98 -0.74
C PHE A 48 8.00 20.73 0.42
N TYR A 49 7.17 21.36 1.24
CA TYR A 49 7.58 21.97 2.49
C TYR A 49 6.86 21.31 3.65
N GLU A 50 7.56 21.25 4.77
CA GLU A 50 7.06 20.69 6.01
C GLU A 50 6.10 21.68 6.67
N LYS A 51 4.91 21.22 7.08
CA LYS A 51 4.04 21.97 7.98
C LYS A 51 3.83 21.13 9.23
N PHE A 52 4.55 21.48 10.29
CA PHE A 52 4.42 20.85 11.61
C PHE A 52 3.02 21.13 12.20
N GLU A 53 2.20 20.10 12.42
CA GLU A 53 1.16 20.12 13.46
C GLU A 53 1.56 19.10 14.51
N GLU A 54 2.22 19.62 15.54
CA GLU A 54 2.62 18.87 16.72
C GLU A 54 1.37 18.53 17.54
N ASN A 55 0.80 17.34 17.33
CA ASN A 55 -0.03 16.74 18.36
C ASN A 55 0.89 15.95 19.29
N ARG A 56 0.79 16.21 20.61
CA ARG A 56 1.76 15.85 21.66
C ARG A 56 2.09 14.34 21.81
N THR A 57 1.53 13.49 20.95
CA THR A 57 1.59 12.02 21.02
C THR A 57 1.95 11.32 19.70
N SER A 58 1.91 12.00 18.55
CA SER A 58 1.95 11.34 17.23
C SER A 58 3.17 11.79 16.43
N GLN A 59 4.19 10.93 16.36
CA GLN A 59 5.47 11.20 15.69
C GLN A 59 5.36 11.09 14.16
N TYR A 60 4.64 12.01 13.51
CA TYR A 60 4.55 12.07 12.05
C TYR A 60 5.00 13.42 11.50
N ILE A 61 5.40 13.44 10.24
CA ILE A 61 5.77 14.64 9.49
C ILE A 61 4.80 14.81 8.32
N GLY A 62 4.03 15.89 8.34
CA GLY A 62 3.07 16.23 7.29
C GLY A 62 3.65 17.20 6.27
N TYR A 63 3.55 16.84 4.98
CA TYR A 63 4.05 17.61 3.86
C TYR A 63 2.93 18.22 3.03
N LYS A 64 3.19 19.42 2.51
CA LYS A 64 2.37 20.13 1.54
C LYS A 64 3.23 20.73 0.44
N PHE A 65 2.66 20.93 -0.72
CA PHE A 65 3.30 21.63 -1.83
C PHE A 65 3.27 23.15 -1.62
N LYS A 66 4.36 23.87 -1.91
CA LYS A 66 4.54 25.32 -1.61
C LYS A 66 3.39 26.21 -2.07
N ASN A 67 2.78 25.89 -3.21
CA ASN A 67 1.64 26.60 -3.77
C ASN A 67 0.47 25.64 -3.93
N PRO A 68 -0.22 25.26 -2.85
CA PRO A 68 -1.36 24.37 -2.99
C PRO A 68 -2.50 25.10 -3.71
N LYS A 69 -3.23 24.40 -4.59
CA LYS A 69 -4.56 24.83 -5.06
C LYS A 69 -5.39 25.38 -3.89
N LYS A 70 -6.10 26.49 -4.11
CA LYS A 70 -6.95 27.16 -3.10
C LYS A 70 -7.84 26.12 -2.41
N GLY A 71 -7.59 25.86 -1.12
CA GLY A 71 -8.42 24.97 -0.31
C GLY A 71 -7.77 23.69 0.21
N ALA A 72 -6.50 23.39 -0.11
CA ALA A 72 -5.80 22.21 0.44
C ALA A 72 -5.49 22.34 1.95
N LYS A 73 -6.52 22.16 2.78
CA LYS A 73 -6.41 22.23 4.25
C LYS A 73 -5.65 21.03 4.83
N ARG A 74 -5.68 19.87 4.17
CA ARG A 74 -5.06 18.61 4.62
C ARG A 74 -3.62 18.46 4.16
N TYR A 75 -2.87 17.55 4.80
CA TYR A 75 -1.56 17.10 4.32
C TYR A 75 -1.72 16.27 3.05
N GLN A 76 -0.81 16.43 2.10
CA GLN A 76 -0.81 15.67 0.85
C GLN A 76 -0.02 14.37 0.97
N LEU A 77 1.03 14.40 1.78
CA LEU A 77 1.87 13.25 2.08
C LEU A 77 2.28 13.33 3.55
N ILE A 78 2.23 12.21 4.26
CA ILE A 78 2.57 12.11 5.67
C ILE A 78 3.59 10.99 5.84
N ILE A 79 4.64 11.25 6.59
CA ILE A 79 5.70 10.27 6.89
C ILE A 79 5.70 9.98 8.38
N THR A 80 5.71 8.71 8.75
CA THR A 80 5.81 8.27 10.14
C THR A 80 6.95 7.25 10.28
N PRO A 81 8.06 7.58 10.95
CA PRO A 81 9.13 6.62 11.21
C PRO A 81 8.63 5.51 12.14
N ARG A 82 9.03 4.27 11.84
CA ARG A 82 8.84 3.08 12.67
C ARG A 82 10.19 2.41 12.89
N LYS A 83 10.23 1.45 13.82
CA LYS A 83 11.46 0.80 14.28
C LYS A 83 12.33 0.25 13.13
N GLU A 84 11.70 -0.31 12.08
CA GLU A 84 12.39 -1.04 11.01
C GLU A 84 12.04 -0.52 9.61
N GLY A 85 11.40 0.64 9.51
CA GLY A 85 10.89 1.15 8.23
C GLY A 85 10.16 2.48 8.35
N LEU A 86 9.54 2.88 7.24
CA LEU A 86 8.87 4.15 7.09
C LEU A 86 7.43 3.91 6.65
N CYS A 87 6.46 4.41 7.43
CA CYS A 87 5.09 4.51 6.95
C CYS A 87 4.96 5.80 6.12
N VAL A 88 4.43 5.68 4.90
CA VAL A 88 4.10 6.82 4.05
C VAL A 88 2.60 6.78 3.78
N ALA A 89 1.90 7.85 4.14
CA ALA A 89 0.46 7.97 3.92
C ALA A 89 0.14 9.08 2.92
N ILE A 90 -0.75 8.78 1.97
CA ILE A 90 -1.19 9.66 0.88
C ILE A 90 -2.71 9.54 0.76
N SER A 91 -3.38 10.60 0.31
CA SER A 91 -4.85 10.61 0.11
C SER A 91 -5.34 9.40 -0.68
N LYS A 92 -6.48 8.83 -0.26
CA LYS A 92 -7.11 7.67 -0.92
C LYS A 92 -7.36 7.94 -2.40
N ASP A 93 -7.94 9.09 -2.72
CA ASP A 93 -8.23 9.54 -4.09
C ASP A 93 -6.99 9.58 -5.01
N ILE A 94 -5.77 9.69 -4.44
CA ILE A 94 -4.52 9.65 -5.21
C ILE A 94 -4.09 8.20 -5.44
N LEU A 95 -4.11 7.38 -4.38
CA LEU A 95 -3.63 6.00 -4.45
C LEU A 95 -4.60 5.07 -5.19
N GLU A 96 -5.90 5.36 -5.16
CA GLU A 96 -6.96 4.51 -5.74
C GLU A 96 -6.76 4.24 -7.23
N GLY A 97 -6.35 5.25 -8.00
CA GLY A 97 -6.09 5.11 -9.44
C GLY A 97 -4.87 4.25 -9.78
N ASP A 98 -3.97 4.03 -8.83
CA ASP A 98 -2.71 3.32 -9.03
C ASP A 98 -2.63 2.02 -8.23
N THR A 99 -3.71 1.62 -7.55
CA THR A 99 -3.73 0.45 -6.68
C THR A 99 -4.52 -0.69 -7.31
N LEU A 100 -4.02 -1.92 -7.17
CA LEU A 100 -4.76 -3.13 -7.45
C LEU A 100 -5.48 -3.60 -6.19
N ASN A 101 -6.81 -3.65 -6.23
CA ASN A 101 -7.65 -4.25 -5.22
C ASN A 101 -7.79 -5.74 -5.50
N LEU A 102 -7.57 -6.54 -4.47
CA LEU A 102 -7.70 -8.00 -4.52
C LEU A 102 -8.97 -8.35 -3.76
N GLU A 103 -9.92 -8.98 -4.44
CA GLU A 103 -11.29 -9.12 -3.97
C GLU A 103 -11.74 -10.58 -3.94
N TYR A 104 -12.63 -10.88 -3.01
CA TYR A 104 -13.32 -12.16 -2.92
C TYR A 104 -14.82 -11.95 -3.05
N PHE A 105 -15.42 -12.69 -3.96
CA PHE A 105 -16.83 -12.66 -4.26
C PHE A 105 -17.60 -13.65 -3.37
N TYR A 106 -18.60 -13.18 -2.63
CA TYR A 106 -19.58 -14.03 -1.94
C TYR A 106 -20.90 -13.92 -2.67
N GLY A 107 -21.15 -14.86 -3.58
CA GLY A 107 -22.45 -14.98 -4.24
C GLY A 107 -22.67 -16.42 -4.67
N ASN A 108 -23.92 -16.86 -4.54
CA ASN A 108 -24.33 -18.20 -4.96
C ASN A 108 -25.40 -18.20 -6.07
N ASP A 109 -25.95 -17.05 -6.48
CA ASP A 109 -26.88 -17.01 -7.61
C ASP A 109 -27.23 -15.58 -8.07
N ALA A 110 -27.73 -15.48 -9.30
CA ALA A 110 -28.03 -14.23 -10.04
C ALA A 110 -29.14 -13.34 -9.44
N HIS A 111 -29.69 -13.66 -8.26
CA HIS A 111 -30.88 -13.01 -7.68
C HIS A 111 -30.74 -12.58 -6.21
N TYR A 112 -29.55 -12.68 -5.61
CA TYR A 112 -29.28 -12.15 -4.27
C TYR A 112 -28.18 -11.10 -4.27
N ASP A 113 -28.22 -10.23 -3.27
CA ASP A 113 -27.25 -9.15 -3.04
C ASP A 113 -25.82 -9.66 -3.23
N VAL A 114 -25.17 -9.07 -4.21
CA VAL A 114 -23.81 -9.39 -4.64
C VAL A 114 -22.86 -8.76 -3.63
N TYR A 115 -22.24 -9.57 -2.76
CA TYR A 115 -21.31 -9.09 -1.73
C TYR A 115 -19.87 -9.42 -2.09
N TRP A 116 -18.98 -8.44 -1.87
CA TRP A 116 -17.54 -8.55 -2.14
C TRP A 116 -16.80 -8.19 -0.87
N SER A 117 -15.71 -8.87 -0.57
CA SER A 117 -14.74 -8.40 0.41
C SER A 117 -13.42 -8.04 -0.27
N THR A 118 -12.86 -6.90 0.12
CA THR A 118 -11.46 -6.60 -0.20
C THR A 118 -10.57 -7.48 0.68
N LEU A 119 -9.80 -8.35 0.05
CA LEU A 119 -8.79 -9.19 0.69
C LEU A 119 -7.48 -8.44 0.91
N GLY A 120 -7.17 -7.50 0.02
CA GLY A 120 -5.95 -6.71 0.11
C GLY A 120 -5.90 -5.64 -0.96
N ARG A 121 -4.96 -4.70 -0.78
CA ARG A 121 -4.66 -3.65 -1.75
C ARG A 121 -3.17 -3.57 -1.93
N VAL A 122 -2.71 -3.51 -3.17
CA VAL A 122 -1.28 -3.46 -3.47
C VAL A 122 -0.99 -2.38 -4.50
N TRP A 123 0.12 -1.67 -4.29
CA TRP A 123 0.76 -0.89 -5.34
C TRP A 123 1.92 -1.70 -5.90
N ILE A 124 1.82 -2.07 -7.18
CA ILE A 124 2.86 -2.81 -7.88
C ILE A 124 3.90 -1.80 -8.36
N LEU A 125 5.19 -2.07 -8.09
CA LEU A 125 6.25 -1.15 -8.48
C LEU A 125 6.36 -1.12 -10.01
N PRO A 126 6.22 0.04 -10.67
CA PRO A 126 6.35 0.14 -12.12
C PRO A 126 7.65 -0.45 -12.67
N SER A 127 8.77 -0.31 -11.96
CA SER A 127 10.07 -0.84 -12.38
C SER A 127 10.19 -2.36 -12.27
N LYS A 128 9.28 -3.01 -11.53
CA LYS A 128 9.33 -4.44 -11.19
C LYS A 128 8.04 -5.19 -11.52
N GLU A 129 7.17 -4.59 -12.33
CA GLU A 129 5.90 -5.18 -12.76
C GLU A 129 6.07 -6.61 -13.32
N ASN A 130 7.02 -6.80 -14.25
CA ASN A 130 7.28 -8.13 -14.83
C ASN A 130 7.70 -9.17 -13.77
N ILE A 131 8.47 -8.74 -12.76
CA ILE A 131 8.92 -9.62 -11.67
C ILE A 131 7.75 -9.99 -10.76
N PHE A 132 6.86 -9.02 -10.48
CA PHE A 132 5.63 -9.26 -9.74
C PHE A 132 4.77 -10.32 -10.44
N TRP A 133 4.49 -10.13 -11.73
CA TRP A 133 3.65 -11.06 -12.48
C TRP A 133 4.26 -12.46 -12.63
N GLN A 134 5.57 -12.58 -12.83
CA GLN A 134 6.26 -13.88 -12.83
C GLN A 134 6.14 -14.60 -11.48
N SER A 135 6.23 -13.85 -10.39
CA SER A 135 6.08 -14.39 -9.03
C SER A 135 4.65 -14.88 -8.79
N ILE A 136 3.67 -14.06 -9.17
CA ILE A 136 2.25 -14.39 -9.09
C ILE A 136 1.93 -15.62 -9.94
N GLN A 137 2.39 -15.70 -11.19
CA GLN A 137 2.14 -16.85 -12.08
C GLN A 137 2.59 -18.18 -11.47
N THR A 138 3.71 -18.19 -10.75
CA THR A 138 4.21 -19.41 -10.11
C THR A 138 3.24 -19.91 -9.04
N ARG A 139 2.55 -18.99 -8.36
CA ARG A 139 1.63 -19.31 -7.26
C ARG A 139 0.17 -19.42 -7.69
N TYR A 140 -0.20 -18.68 -8.72
CA TYR A 140 -1.54 -18.46 -9.25
C TYR A 140 -1.49 -18.41 -10.78
N PRO A 141 -1.27 -19.56 -11.46
CA PRO A 141 -0.96 -19.60 -12.89
C PRO A 141 -2.07 -19.04 -13.80
N ASN A 142 -3.33 -19.09 -13.35
CA ASN A 142 -4.50 -18.63 -14.12
C ASN A 142 -4.70 -17.11 -14.08
N LEU A 143 -3.87 -16.37 -13.32
CA LEU A 143 -4.09 -14.95 -13.04
C LEU A 143 -3.53 -14.02 -14.15
N LEU A 144 -2.64 -14.54 -15.02
CA LEU A 144 -1.98 -13.76 -16.07
C LEU A 144 -2.87 -13.32 -17.22
N GLU A 145 -3.99 -14.00 -17.46
CA GLU A 145 -4.90 -13.64 -18.55
C GLU A 145 -5.59 -12.28 -18.32
N ILE A 146 -5.51 -11.75 -17.09
CA ILE A 146 -6.18 -10.54 -16.62
C ILE A 146 -5.14 -9.53 -16.06
N ALA A 147 -3.90 -9.54 -16.55
CA ALA A 147 -2.79 -8.77 -15.97
C ALA A 147 -3.04 -7.24 -15.99
N GLU A 148 -3.74 -6.75 -14.97
CA GLU A 148 -4.00 -5.35 -14.69
C GLU A 148 -3.23 -4.94 -13.43
N THR A 149 -2.48 -3.84 -13.52
CA THR A 149 -1.69 -3.32 -12.40
C THR A 149 -2.48 -2.43 -11.46
N THR A 150 -3.72 -2.08 -11.84
CA THR A 150 -4.63 -1.19 -11.13
C THR A 150 -6.07 -1.70 -11.28
N GLY A 151 -6.99 -1.25 -10.44
CA GLY A 151 -8.40 -1.65 -10.52
C GLY A 151 -8.76 -2.73 -9.52
N SER A 152 -9.62 -3.68 -9.89
CA SER A 152 -10.10 -4.76 -9.00
C SER A 152 -9.98 -6.12 -9.67
N LEU A 153 -9.35 -7.06 -8.97
CA LEU A 153 -9.16 -8.44 -9.39
C LEU A 153 -9.86 -9.39 -8.43
N ILE A 154 -10.81 -10.17 -8.97
CA ILE A 154 -11.56 -11.18 -8.22
C ILE A 154 -10.77 -12.48 -8.21
N LEU A 155 -10.37 -12.93 -7.02
CA LEU A 155 -9.52 -14.12 -6.88
C LEU A 155 -10.29 -15.44 -6.85
N ASN A 156 -11.61 -15.40 -6.68
CA ASN A 156 -12.45 -16.59 -6.80
C ASN A 156 -13.41 -16.49 -7.99
N LYS A 157 -12.98 -15.78 -9.05
CA LYS A 157 -13.75 -15.67 -10.28
C LYS A 157 -13.91 -17.06 -10.88
N ARG A 158 -15.07 -17.66 -10.63
CA ARG A 158 -15.61 -18.70 -11.47
C ARG A 158 -15.96 -17.99 -12.77
N ASP A 159 -15.22 -18.21 -13.84
CA ASP A 159 -15.72 -17.86 -15.16
C ASP A 159 -17.18 -18.30 -15.24
N GLU A 160 -17.98 -17.34 -15.68
CA GLU A 160 -19.42 -17.38 -15.85
C GLU A 160 -19.96 -18.81 -15.82
N LEU A 161 -20.72 -19.14 -14.77
CA LEU A 161 -21.73 -20.20 -14.86
C LEU A 161 -22.35 -20.04 -16.25
N GLU A 162 -22.03 -20.98 -17.16
CA GLU A 162 -22.60 -21.05 -18.48
C GLU A 162 -24.11 -21.10 -18.30
N TYR A 163 -24.74 -19.92 -18.24
CA TYR A 163 -26.14 -19.75 -18.57
C TYR A 163 -26.26 -19.84 -20.09
N HIS A 164 -25.75 -20.93 -20.66
CA HIS A 164 -26.12 -21.38 -21.98
C HIS A 164 -27.25 -22.38 -21.83
N LEU A 165 -28.43 -21.79 -21.64
CA LEU A 165 -29.72 -22.32 -22.06
C LEU A 165 -30.20 -23.57 -21.33
N GLY A 166 -31.52 -23.66 -21.17
CA GLY A 166 -32.16 -24.85 -20.64
C GLY A 166 -31.76 -26.11 -21.42
N ASP A 167 -31.77 -27.22 -20.70
CA ASP A 167 -31.70 -28.59 -21.21
C ASP A 167 -30.40 -28.99 -21.93
N ILE A 168 -29.37 -29.30 -21.15
CA ILE A 168 -28.26 -30.14 -21.63
C ILE A 168 -28.58 -31.60 -21.24
N GLY A 169 -29.08 -32.38 -22.22
CA GLY A 169 -29.19 -33.83 -22.11
C GLY A 169 -27.81 -34.50 -22.09
N GLU A 170 -27.77 -35.79 -21.74
CA GLU A 170 -26.57 -36.62 -21.45
C GLU A 170 -25.48 -36.71 -22.56
N ASN A 171 -25.56 -35.94 -23.66
CA ASN A 171 -24.62 -35.94 -24.78
C ASN A 171 -24.24 -34.50 -25.21
N SER A 172 -23.56 -33.73 -24.36
CA SER A 172 -22.95 -32.46 -24.80
C SER A 172 -21.51 -32.66 -25.26
N ASP A 173 -21.23 -32.33 -26.53
CA ASP A 173 -19.89 -32.34 -27.14
C ASP A 173 -19.01 -31.14 -26.72
N PHE A 174 -19.39 -30.40 -25.68
CA PHE A 174 -18.61 -29.27 -25.18
C PHE A 174 -17.53 -29.77 -24.20
N PRO A 175 -16.27 -29.36 -24.37
CA PRO A 175 -15.22 -29.72 -23.41
C PRO A 175 -15.58 -29.13 -22.04
N GLU A 176 -15.57 -29.95 -20.99
CA GLU A 176 -15.67 -29.47 -19.60
C GLU A 176 -14.59 -28.41 -19.37
N ILE A 177 -14.98 -27.14 -19.33
CA ILE A 177 -14.08 -26.06 -18.92
C ILE A 177 -13.93 -26.21 -17.40
N LYS A 178 -12.80 -26.78 -16.96
CA LYS A 178 -12.44 -26.82 -15.54
C LYS A 178 -12.06 -25.43 -15.07
N VAL A 179 -13.06 -24.68 -14.62
CA VAL A 179 -12.86 -23.40 -13.96
C VAL A 179 -12.42 -23.67 -12.52
N GLU A 180 -11.13 -23.50 -12.22
CA GLU A 180 -10.59 -23.59 -10.86
C GLU A 180 -10.46 -22.19 -10.25
N ASN A 181 -11.00 -22.01 -9.04
CA ASN A 181 -10.80 -20.78 -8.27
C ASN A 181 -9.31 -20.57 -8.01
N ILE A 182 -8.84 -19.31 -8.05
CA ILE A 182 -7.47 -18.98 -7.63
C ILE A 182 -7.31 -19.22 -6.12
N ILE A 183 -8.36 -18.91 -5.35
CA ILE A 183 -8.47 -19.25 -3.92
C ILE A 183 -9.84 -19.82 -3.56
N ASP A 184 -9.86 -20.83 -2.70
CA ASP A 184 -11.12 -21.45 -2.24
C ASP A 184 -11.81 -20.69 -1.12
N SER A 185 -11.06 -19.90 -0.36
CA SER A 185 -11.61 -19.12 0.76
C SER A 185 -10.76 -17.88 1.07
N PRO A 186 -11.38 -16.82 1.61
CA PRO A 186 -10.71 -15.59 2.02
C PRO A 186 -9.57 -15.82 3.02
N GLU A 187 -9.76 -16.72 3.98
CA GLU A 187 -8.83 -16.94 5.09
C GLU A 187 -7.52 -17.60 4.66
N LYS A 188 -7.52 -18.22 3.47
CA LYS A 188 -6.32 -18.81 2.86
C LYS A 188 -5.46 -17.77 2.14
N PHE A 189 -5.97 -16.56 1.93
CA PHE A 189 -5.27 -15.52 1.18
C PHE A 189 -4.38 -14.67 2.08
N ASP A 190 -3.10 -14.59 1.73
CA ASP A 190 -2.14 -13.71 2.40
C ASP A 190 -1.57 -12.70 1.40
N VAL A 191 -2.03 -11.45 1.53
CA VAL A 191 -1.59 -10.33 0.69
C VAL A 191 -0.09 -10.06 0.80
N ASN A 192 0.56 -10.45 1.89
CA ASN A 192 2.00 -10.26 2.08
C ASN A 192 2.84 -11.36 1.40
N SER A 193 2.19 -12.38 0.85
CA SER A 193 2.83 -13.54 0.23
C SER A 193 2.66 -13.57 -1.29
N LEU A 194 2.33 -12.45 -1.93
CA LEU A 194 2.02 -12.42 -3.36
C LEU A 194 3.23 -12.61 -4.28
N GLY A 195 4.42 -12.22 -3.81
CA GLY A 195 5.66 -12.34 -4.56
C GLY A 195 6.83 -11.83 -3.74
N SER A 196 7.93 -11.50 -4.41
CA SER A 196 9.04 -10.81 -3.74
C SER A 196 8.54 -9.50 -3.15
N SER A 197 8.83 -9.25 -1.86
CA SER A 197 8.45 -8.05 -1.11
C SER A 197 8.96 -6.75 -1.75
N ASP A 198 9.89 -6.86 -2.68
CA ASP A 198 10.51 -5.71 -3.33
C ASP A 198 9.84 -5.35 -4.66
N SER A 199 8.77 -6.06 -5.07
CA SER A 199 8.05 -5.86 -6.34
C SER A 199 6.67 -5.23 -6.19
N TYR A 200 6.15 -5.16 -4.96
CA TYR A 200 4.90 -4.48 -4.62
C TYR A 200 4.95 -4.00 -3.17
N VAL A 201 4.04 -3.11 -2.78
CA VAL A 201 3.80 -2.74 -1.38
C VAL A 201 2.33 -2.90 -1.03
N VAL A 202 2.07 -3.34 0.20
CA VAL A 202 0.69 -3.47 0.71
C VAL A 202 0.19 -2.11 1.17
N VAL A 203 -0.98 -1.74 0.66
CA VAL A 203 -1.69 -0.49 0.97
C VAL A 203 -2.73 -0.78 2.04
N ASN A 204 -2.67 -0.04 3.15
CA ASN A 204 -3.53 -0.24 4.31
C ASN A 204 -4.32 1.04 4.63
N ASP A 205 -5.46 0.88 5.30
CA ASP A 205 -6.17 2.02 5.87
C ASP A 205 -5.33 2.68 6.98
N ASP A 206 -5.30 4.02 6.97
CA ASP A 206 -4.64 4.80 8.01
C ASP A 206 -5.66 5.17 9.10
N SER A 207 -5.46 4.62 10.30
CA SER A 207 -6.33 4.87 11.46
C SER A 207 -6.25 6.31 12.00
N LEU A 208 -5.11 6.98 11.81
CA LEU A 208 -4.89 8.35 12.30
C LEU A 208 -5.35 9.39 11.28
N PHE A 209 -5.26 9.05 10.00
CA PHE A 209 -5.66 9.89 8.89
C PHE A 209 -6.68 9.15 8.00
N PRO A 210 -7.99 9.15 8.36
CA PRO A 210 -9.00 8.35 7.66
C PRO A 210 -9.18 8.66 6.16
N TYR A 211 -8.70 9.81 5.72
CA TYR A 211 -8.73 10.25 4.31
C TYR A 211 -7.56 9.72 3.48
N SER A 212 -6.59 9.04 4.11
CA SER A 212 -5.43 8.47 3.44
C SER A 212 -5.38 6.95 3.56
N TRP A 213 -4.62 6.36 2.65
CA TRP A 213 -4.04 5.04 2.85
C TRP A 213 -2.56 5.18 3.16
N GLN A 214 -2.02 4.19 3.86
CA GLN A 214 -0.62 4.09 4.24
C GLN A 214 0.05 2.87 3.64
N VAL A 215 1.31 3.01 3.27
CA VAL A 215 2.21 1.92 2.92
C VAL A 215 3.35 1.85 3.93
N TYR A 216 3.84 0.64 4.20
CA TYR A 216 5.02 0.44 5.04
C TYR A 216 6.21 0.02 4.16
N ILE A 217 7.27 0.82 4.19
CA ILE A 217 8.43 0.66 3.30
C ILE A 217 9.69 0.45 4.14
N THR A 218 10.41 -0.63 3.84
CA THR A 218 11.70 -0.96 4.48
C THR A 218 12.89 -0.84 3.52
N SER A 219 12.63 -0.74 2.22
CA SER A 219 13.66 -0.67 1.18
C SER A 219 13.85 0.75 0.66
N THR A 220 15.11 1.18 0.57
CA THR A 220 15.52 2.46 -0.02
C THR A 220 15.11 2.59 -1.48
N GLU A 221 15.18 1.52 -2.25
CA GLU A 221 14.81 1.52 -3.67
C GLU A 221 13.30 1.73 -3.83
N VAL A 222 12.51 0.97 -3.07
CA VAL A 222 11.05 1.07 -3.05
C VAL A 222 10.62 2.47 -2.61
N LEU A 223 11.27 3.04 -1.60
CA LEU A 223 10.98 4.40 -1.13
C LEU A 223 11.24 5.45 -2.21
N LYS A 224 12.37 5.35 -2.91
CA LYS A 224 12.72 6.29 -3.99
C LYS A 224 11.71 6.24 -5.11
N GLU A 225 11.29 5.05 -5.51
CA GLU A 225 10.30 4.87 -6.55
C GLU A 225 8.93 5.36 -6.10
N PHE A 226 8.48 5.00 -4.90
CA PHE A 226 7.19 5.42 -4.34
C PHE A 226 7.08 6.94 -4.25
N ILE A 227 8.04 7.62 -3.62
CA ILE A 227 8.04 9.09 -3.53
C ILE A 227 8.18 9.70 -4.92
N GLY A 228 9.10 9.20 -5.75
CA GLY A 228 9.32 9.74 -7.10
C GLY A 228 8.10 9.61 -8.02
N TYR A 229 7.31 8.56 -7.85
CA TYR A 229 6.08 8.32 -8.60
C TYR A 229 4.94 9.22 -8.10
N PHE A 230 4.56 9.10 -6.83
CA PHE A 230 3.41 9.81 -6.30
C PHE A 230 3.63 11.31 -6.10
N ALA A 231 4.86 11.77 -5.89
CA ALA A 231 5.13 13.20 -5.86
C ALA A 231 4.80 13.87 -7.20
N LYS A 232 5.04 13.20 -8.33
CA LYS A 232 4.68 13.74 -9.67
C LYS A 232 3.16 13.88 -9.79
N ILE A 233 2.42 12.85 -9.43
CA ILE A 233 0.95 12.85 -9.44
C ILE A 233 0.41 13.98 -8.55
N LEU A 234 0.94 14.09 -7.33
CA LEU A 234 0.57 15.14 -6.40
C LEU A 234 0.86 16.55 -6.96
N MET A 235 1.97 16.72 -7.68
CA MET A 235 2.34 17.99 -8.32
C MET A 235 1.42 18.34 -9.49
N GLU A 236 1.01 17.36 -10.31
CA GLU A 236 0.08 17.55 -11.44
C GLU A 236 -1.33 17.92 -10.96
N GLN A 237 -1.73 17.39 -9.80
CA GLN A 237 -3.01 17.71 -9.18
C GLN A 237 -3.01 19.02 -8.40
N CYS A 238 -1.84 19.65 -8.14
CA CYS A 238 -1.71 20.97 -7.48
C CYS A 238 -1.98 22.17 -8.38
#